data_AF-A0A2E9PU88-F1
#
_entry.id   AF-A0A2E9PU88-F1
#
_cell.length_a   1.000
_cell.length_b   1.000
_cell.length_c   1.000
_cell.angle_alpha   90.00
_cell.angle_beta   90.00
_cell.angle_gamma   90.00
#
_symmetry.space_group_name_H-M   'P 1'
#
loop_
_entity.id
_entity.type
_entity.pdbx_description
1 polymer ?
#
loop_
_entity_poly.entity_id
_entity_poly.type
_entity_poly.pdbx_seq_one_letter_code
_entity_poly.pdbx_strand_id
1 'polypeptide(L)'
;MICIFGGTAAYHLTAEDFGVAESLLALETPHGVAAPFLRLRDALFTSRHGANELARSAAFVNHRANLWAARAHGASAILSWNGVGAISARLRVGDQLVPHDLLDFTRGRALPRQALPEMRAPFWEVGRRVLLSAAPRAWEQGVYACGEGPRLETPAEINAFEKMGADMVGMTLVPEVFLAADFGLPYAALCIVTNLAAGRSTRESGRRFGVEVGREGLTACRRAAALMQS
;
A
#
# COMPACT_ATOMS: atom_id res chain seq x y z
N MET A 1 7.42 11.30 -12.87
CA MET A 1 6.68 11.84 -11.70
C MET A 1 6.31 10.67 -10.81
N ILE A 2 6.54 10.74 -9.49
CA ILE A 2 6.16 9.65 -8.58
C ILE A 2 4.65 9.71 -8.31
N CYS A 3 3.98 8.55 -8.32
CA CYS A 3 2.60 8.44 -7.89
C CYS A 3 2.50 7.74 -6.54
N ILE A 4 1.72 8.33 -5.64
CA ILE A 4 1.52 7.86 -4.27
C ILE A 4 0.14 7.22 -4.18
N PHE A 5 0.10 5.93 -3.85
CA PHE A 5 -1.14 5.23 -3.60
C PHE A 5 -1.40 5.14 -2.09
N GLY A 6 -2.46 5.83 -1.64
CA GLY A 6 -2.84 5.87 -0.23
C GLY A 6 -3.74 4.72 0.19
N GLY A 7 -3.31 3.98 1.21
CA GLY A 7 -4.08 2.90 1.84
C GLY A 7 -4.93 3.38 3.01
N THR A 8 -4.73 2.76 4.18
CA THR A 8 -5.52 3.03 5.38
C THR A 8 -5.56 4.52 5.71
N ALA A 9 -6.78 5.02 5.97
CA ALA A 9 -7.10 6.41 6.30
C ALA A 9 -6.74 7.47 5.23
N ALA A 10 -6.33 7.07 4.02
CA ALA A 10 -6.09 8.01 2.91
C ALA A 10 -7.35 8.81 2.53
N TYR A 11 -8.51 8.18 2.64
CA TYR A 11 -9.83 8.75 2.37
C TYR A 11 -10.31 9.75 3.44
N HIS A 12 -9.52 9.98 4.50
CA HIS A 12 -9.76 11.02 5.50
C HIS A 12 -8.87 12.24 5.32
N LEU A 13 -7.92 12.20 4.37
CA LEU A 13 -7.03 13.32 4.09
C LEU A 13 -7.77 14.45 3.40
N THR A 14 -7.47 15.69 3.78
CA THR A 14 -8.10 16.90 3.25
C THR A 14 -7.12 17.72 2.43
N ALA A 15 -7.61 18.78 1.78
CA ALA A 15 -6.76 19.71 1.04
C ALA A 15 -5.60 20.28 1.89
N GLU A 16 -5.79 20.45 3.20
CA GLU A 16 -4.75 20.92 4.12
C GLU A 16 -3.56 19.93 4.19
N ASP A 17 -3.82 18.63 4.14
CA ASP A 17 -2.77 17.61 4.19
C ASP A 17 -1.92 17.56 2.89
N PHE A 18 -2.52 17.94 1.76
CA PHE A 18 -1.85 17.94 0.45
C PHE A 18 -1.15 19.27 0.15
N GLY A 19 -1.66 20.37 0.70
CA GLY A 19 -1.31 21.73 0.29
C GLY A 19 -2.04 22.10 -1.01
N VAL A 20 -1.33 22.74 -1.95
CA VAL A 20 -1.94 23.16 -3.23
C VAL A 20 -2.06 21.97 -4.17
N ALA A 21 -3.30 21.50 -4.39
CA ALA A 21 -3.64 20.58 -5.47
C ALA A 21 -3.85 21.36 -6.77
N GLU A 22 -3.20 20.92 -7.84
CA GLU A 22 -3.29 21.58 -9.16
C GLU A 22 -4.56 21.18 -9.90
N SER A 23 -4.97 19.91 -9.78
CA SER A 23 -6.19 19.40 -10.43
C SER A 23 -6.64 18.05 -9.87
N LEU A 24 -7.93 17.77 -10.02
CA LEU A 24 -8.54 16.45 -9.86
C LEU A 24 -8.66 15.78 -11.23
N LEU A 25 -8.15 14.57 -11.35
CA LEU A 25 -8.11 13.79 -12.58
C LEU A 25 -8.97 12.53 -12.41
N ALA A 26 -9.99 12.39 -13.24
CA ALA A 26 -10.81 11.18 -13.34
C ALA A 26 -10.60 10.55 -14.71
N LEU A 27 -10.52 9.21 -14.76
CA LEU A 27 -10.23 8.50 -16.00
C LEU A 27 -10.99 7.17 -16.04
N GLU A 28 -11.81 7.02 -17.09
CA GLU A 28 -12.27 5.71 -17.52
C GLU A 28 -11.14 5.01 -18.27
N THR A 29 -10.88 3.77 -17.89
CA THR A 29 -9.81 2.96 -18.50
C THR A 29 -10.42 1.78 -19.24
N PRO A 30 -9.67 1.09 -20.12
CA PRO A 30 -10.09 -0.20 -20.69
C PRO A 30 -10.35 -1.30 -19.64
N HIS A 31 -10.04 -1.04 -18.36
CA HIS A 31 -10.24 -1.94 -17.24
C HIS A 31 -11.33 -1.45 -16.28
N GLY A 32 -12.13 -0.48 -16.70
CA GLY A 32 -13.18 0.17 -15.89
C GLY A 32 -12.72 1.47 -15.25
N VAL A 33 -13.53 1.96 -14.31
CA VAL A 33 -13.32 3.27 -13.67
C VAL A 33 -12.17 3.19 -12.65
N ALA A 34 -11.16 4.05 -12.82
CA ALA A 34 -10.10 4.23 -11.85
C ALA A 34 -10.56 5.10 -10.67
N ALA A 35 -9.89 4.97 -9.52
CA ALA A 35 -10.02 5.94 -8.44
C ALA A 35 -9.59 7.35 -8.91
N PRO A 36 -10.16 8.42 -8.35
CA PRO A 36 -9.73 9.78 -8.69
C PRO A 36 -8.27 10.01 -8.27
N PHE A 37 -7.56 10.80 -9.07
CA PHE A 37 -6.18 11.21 -8.81
C PHE A 37 -6.12 12.71 -8.53
N LEU A 38 -5.32 13.09 -7.54
CA LEU A 38 -4.90 14.47 -7.31
C LEU A 38 -3.53 14.68 -7.95
N ARG A 39 -3.41 15.73 -8.78
CA ARG A 39 -2.12 16.23 -9.21
C ARG A 39 -1.63 17.24 -8.17
N LEU A 40 -0.52 16.91 -7.52
CA LEU A 40 0.21 17.78 -6.63
C LEU A 40 1.41 18.34 -7.39
N ARG A 41 1.99 19.43 -6.87
CA ARG A 41 3.18 20.06 -7.46
C ARG A 41 4.36 19.09 -7.62
N ASP A 42 4.50 18.14 -6.70
CA ASP A 42 5.66 17.25 -6.57
C ASP A 42 5.34 15.76 -6.83
N ALA A 43 4.06 15.39 -6.92
CA ALA A 43 3.62 14.00 -7.05
C ALA A 43 2.20 13.86 -7.64
N LEU A 44 1.84 12.64 -8.04
CA LEU A 44 0.43 12.24 -8.19
C LEU A 44 -0.02 11.53 -6.91
N PHE A 45 -1.28 11.67 -6.54
CA PHE A 45 -1.85 10.98 -5.39
C PHE A 45 -3.18 10.33 -5.75
N THR A 46 -3.45 9.12 -5.24
CA THR A 46 -4.78 8.52 -5.28
C THR A 46 -5.04 7.71 -4.02
N SER A 47 -6.28 7.71 -3.55
CA SER A 47 -6.73 6.81 -2.47
C SER A 47 -7.40 5.59 -3.09
N ARG A 48 -6.90 4.38 -2.77
CA ARG A 48 -7.43 3.11 -3.32
C ARG A 48 -8.88 2.85 -2.89
N HIS A 49 -9.31 3.42 -1.78
CA HIS A 49 -10.58 3.09 -1.13
C HIS A 49 -11.69 4.14 -1.29
N GLY A 50 -11.41 5.28 -1.94
CA GLY A 50 -12.36 6.38 -2.09
C GLY A 50 -11.77 7.74 -1.71
N ALA A 51 -12.44 8.83 -2.10
CA ALA A 51 -11.94 10.18 -1.93
C ALA A 51 -12.28 10.80 -0.56
N ASN A 52 -13.50 10.60 -0.05
CA ASN A 52 -14.02 11.30 1.13
C ASN A 52 -14.44 10.38 2.29
N GLU A 53 -14.42 9.07 2.06
CA GLU A 53 -14.74 8.02 3.05
C GLU A 53 -14.29 6.64 2.53
N LEU A 54 -14.47 5.59 3.34
CA LEU A 54 -14.27 4.21 2.91
C LEU A 54 -15.40 3.78 1.95
N ALA A 55 -15.32 4.21 0.70
CA ALA A 55 -16.29 3.87 -0.34
C ALA A 55 -16.09 2.45 -0.90
N ARG A 56 -14.89 1.88 -0.74
CA ARG A 56 -14.52 0.59 -1.35
C ARG A 56 -13.56 -0.19 -0.47
N SER A 57 -13.98 -1.39 -0.05
CA SER A 57 -13.10 -2.32 0.67
C SER A 57 -12.02 -2.90 -0.25
N ALA A 58 -10.91 -3.35 0.35
CA ALA A 58 -9.70 -3.80 -0.34
C ALA A 58 -9.95 -4.83 -1.45
N ALA A 59 -10.80 -5.83 -1.20
CA ALA A 59 -11.13 -6.88 -2.17
C ALA A 59 -11.76 -6.35 -3.47
N PHE A 60 -12.40 -5.18 -3.42
CA PHE A 60 -13.16 -4.62 -4.55
C PHE A 60 -12.40 -3.50 -5.27
N VAL A 61 -11.18 -3.18 -4.84
CA VAL A 61 -10.35 -2.14 -5.47
C VAL A 61 -9.98 -2.56 -6.89
N ASN A 62 -10.26 -1.69 -7.86
CA ASN A 62 -9.87 -1.89 -9.25
C ASN A 62 -8.40 -1.51 -9.47
N HIS A 63 -7.48 -2.32 -8.95
CA HIS A 63 -6.04 -2.07 -9.02
C HIS A 63 -5.54 -1.90 -10.47
N ARG A 64 -6.10 -2.65 -11.41
CA ARG A 64 -5.70 -2.59 -12.82
C ARG A 64 -6.06 -1.25 -13.46
N ALA A 65 -7.27 -0.74 -13.21
CA ALA A 65 -7.66 0.59 -13.67
C ALA A 65 -6.80 1.69 -13.01
N ASN A 66 -6.53 1.57 -11.71
CA ASN A 66 -5.70 2.55 -10.99
C ASN A 66 -4.27 2.62 -11.54
N LEU A 67 -3.62 1.48 -11.77
CA LEU A 67 -2.26 1.46 -12.31
C LEU A 67 -2.21 1.90 -13.78
N TRP A 68 -3.21 1.53 -14.58
CA TRP A 68 -3.35 2.02 -15.95
C TRP A 68 -3.46 3.55 -15.96
N ALA A 69 -4.33 4.11 -15.12
CA ALA A 69 -4.51 5.56 -14.99
C ALA A 69 -3.25 6.27 -14.47
N ALA A 70 -2.54 5.68 -13.50
CA ALA A 70 -1.27 6.21 -13.03
C ALA A 70 -0.25 6.34 -14.17
N ARG A 71 -0.10 5.29 -15.00
CA ARG A 71 0.77 5.31 -16.19
C ARG A 71 0.30 6.38 -17.18
N ALA A 72 -0.99 6.43 -17.50
CA ALA A 72 -1.56 7.41 -18.43
C ALA A 72 -1.35 8.87 -17.97
N HIS A 73 -1.33 9.11 -16.65
CA HIS A 73 -1.05 10.42 -16.06
C HIS A 73 0.46 10.74 -15.92
N GLY A 74 1.34 9.86 -16.40
CA GLY A 74 2.80 10.09 -16.45
C GLY A 74 3.55 9.63 -15.20
N ALA A 75 2.96 8.73 -14.40
CA ALA A 75 3.69 8.11 -13.30
C ALA A 75 4.90 7.32 -13.83
N SER A 76 6.06 7.52 -13.18
CA SER A 76 7.30 6.80 -13.49
C SER A 76 7.61 5.69 -12.49
N ALA A 77 7.00 5.75 -11.30
CA ALA A 77 7.04 4.71 -10.27
C ALA A 77 5.90 4.95 -9.25
N ILE A 78 5.60 3.92 -8.47
CA ILE A 78 4.58 3.95 -7.42
C ILE A 78 5.25 3.79 -6.05
N LEU A 79 4.91 4.68 -5.12
CA LEU A 79 5.10 4.47 -3.68
C LEU A 79 3.72 4.30 -3.04
N SER A 80 3.56 3.34 -2.15
CA SER A 80 2.29 3.14 -1.44
C SER A 80 2.49 3.10 0.06
N TRP A 81 1.42 3.36 0.82
CA TRP A 81 1.36 2.94 2.21
C TRP A 81 0.14 2.07 2.48
N ASN A 82 0.27 1.19 3.48
CA ASN A 82 -0.74 0.19 3.81
C ASN A 82 -0.81 0.03 5.33
N GLY A 83 -2.02 0.02 5.90
CA GLY A 83 -2.20 -0.43 7.28
C GLY A 83 -2.18 -1.95 7.34
N VAL A 84 -1.47 -2.50 8.33
CA VAL A 84 -1.28 -3.96 8.46
C VAL A 84 -1.51 -4.45 9.89
N GLY A 85 -1.89 -5.72 9.99
CA GLY A 85 -1.89 -6.48 11.24
C GLY A 85 -0.51 -7.08 11.52
N ALA A 86 0.05 -6.86 12.71
CA ALA A 86 1.29 -7.51 13.12
C ALA A 86 1.06 -8.98 13.49
N ILE A 87 1.75 -9.89 12.80
CA ILE A 87 1.80 -11.32 13.14
C ILE A 87 2.98 -11.57 14.08
N SER A 88 4.15 -11.06 13.70
CA SER A 88 5.41 -11.26 14.42
C SER A 88 5.39 -10.59 15.79
N ALA A 89 5.80 -11.32 16.82
CA ALA A 89 5.85 -10.82 18.21
C ALA A 89 6.83 -9.65 18.42
N ARG A 90 7.75 -9.39 17.47
CA ARG A 90 8.68 -8.24 17.53
C ARG A 90 8.01 -6.92 17.18
N LEU A 91 6.86 -6.95 16.51
CA LEU A 91 6.17 -5.78 15.99
C LEU A 91 5.12 -5.26 16.95
N ARG A 92 5.00 -3.94 17.03
CA ARG A 92 4.03 -3.23 17.87
C ARG A 92 3.18 -2.30 17.02
N VAL A 93 2.01 -1.94 17.52
CA VAL A 93 1.15 -0.94 16.88
C VAL A 93 1.92 0.39 16.75
N GLY A 94 1.98 0.92 15.53
CA GLY A 94 2.75 2.10 15.18
C GLY A 94 4.13 1.83 14.59
N ASP A 95 4.63 0.59 14.62
CA ASP A 95 5.84 0.24 13.89
C ASP A 95 5.61 0.40 12.38
N GLN A 96 6.67 0.80 11.69
CA GLN A 96 6.69 0.93 10.23
C GLN A 96 7.60 -0.13 9.66
N LEU A 97 7.29 -0.66 8.48
CA LEU A 97 8.09 -1.67 7.79
C LEU A 97 8.13 -1.37 6.29
N VAL A 98 9.26 -1.63 5.66
CA VAL A 98 9.36 -1.66 4.20
C VAL A 98 9.50 -3.13 3.80
N PRO A 99 8.41 -3.80 3.34
CA PRO A 99 8.46 -5.21 3.04
C PRO A 99 9.48 -5.51 1.94
N HIS A 100 10.08 -6.70 2.02
CA HIS A 100 11.01 -7.20 1.03
C HIS A 100 10.42 -8.34 0.20
N ASP A 101 9.40 -9.02 0.75
CA ASP A 101 8.72 -10.13 0.10
C ASP A 101 7.27 -10.24 0.57
N LEU A 102 6.49 -11.12 -0.07
CA LEU A 102 5.09 -11.34 0.25
C LEU A 102 4.65 -12.79 0.00
N LEU A 103 3.57 -13.18 0.65
CA LEU A 103 2.80 -14.38 0.38
C LEU A 103 1.42 -13.97 -0.16
N ASP A 104 1.02 -14.55 -1.28
CA ASP A 104 -0.27 -14.28 -1.91
C ASP A 104 -1.31 -15.35 -1.55
N PHE A 105 -2.34 -14.97 -0.79
CA PHE A 105 -3.51 -15.79 -0.48
C PHE A 105 -4.79 -15.22 -1.09
N THR A 106 -4.68 -14.28 -2.01
CA THR A 106 -5.81 -13.70 -2.71
C THR A 106 -6.42 -14.70 -3.71
N ARG A 107 -7.72 -14.56 -3.99
CA ARG A 107 -8.50 -15.45 -4.84
C ARG A 107 -9.43 -14.63 -5.72
N GLY A 108 -9.38 -14.86 -7.02
CA GLY A 108 -10.30 -14.21 -7.97
C GLY A 108 -9.92 -12.76 -8.33
N ARG A 109 -8.79 -12.24 -7.84
CA ARG A 109 -8.26 -10.95 -8.26
C ARG A 109 -7.61 -11.08 -9.65
N ALA A 110 -7.78 -10.05 -10.48
CA ALA A 110 -7.18 -10.03 -11.81
C ALA A 110 -5.65 -9.97 -11.71
N LEU A 111 -4.99 -11.08 -12.05
CA LEU A 111 -3.54 -11.18 -12.11
C LEU A 111 -3.00 -10.61 -13.44
N PRO A 112 -1.68 -10.40 -13.53
CA PRO A 112 -0.97 -10.13 -14.77
C PRO A 112 -1.43 -11.00 -15.95
N ARG A 113 -1.58 -10.40 -17.14
CA ARG A 113 -1.97 -11.16 -18.36
C ARG A 113 -0.77 -11.74 -19.08
N GLN A 114 0.43 -11.24 -18.80
CA GLN A 114 1.68 -11.75 -19.34
C GLN A 114 2.40 -12.55 -18.27
N ALA A 115 3.22 -13.52 -18.69
CA ALA A 115 4.13 -14.19 -17.78
C ALA A 115 5.05 -13.11 -17.19
N LEU A 116 4.97 -12.92 -15.87
CA LEU A 116 5.97 -12.11 -15.20
C LEU A 116 7.33 -12.83 -15.33
N PRO A 117 8.43 -12.10 -15.56
CA PRO A 117 9.76 -12.68 -15.40
C PRO A 117 9.89 -13.35 -14.04
N GLU A 118 10.84 -14.29 -13.88
CA GLU A 118 11.17 -14.88 -12.58
C GLU A 118 11.28 -13.77 -11.52
N MET A 119 10.30 -13.69 -10.64
CA MET A 119 10.17 -12.58 -9.72
C MET A 119 10.99 -12.86 -8.48
N ARG A 120 12.27 -12.49 -8.56
CA ARG A 120 13.24 -12.66 -7.48
C ARG A 120 13.01 -11.71 -6.31
N ALA A 121 12.39 -10.56 -6.57
CA ALA A 121 11.99 -9.59 -5.57
C ALA A 121 10.73 -8.85 -6.07
N PRO A 122 9.61 -8.89 -5.34
CA PRO A 122 8.37 -8.24 -5.78
C PRO A 122 8.43 -6.71 -5.68
N PHE A 123 9.27 -6.18 -4.79
CA PHE A 123 9.37 -4.74 -4.53
C PHE A 123 10.61 -4.11 -5.16
N TRP A 124 10.46 -2.88 -5.64
CA TRP A 124 11.51 -2.09 -6.25
C TRP A 124 12.54 -1.62 -5.23
N GLU A 125 13.77 -2.12 -5.35
CA GLU A 125 14.84 -1.90 -4.38
C GLU A 125 15.20 -0.43 -4.16
N VAL A 126 15.26 0.40 -5.21
CA VAL A 126 15.53 1.84 -5.05
C VAL A 126 14.40 2.50 -4.26
N GLY A 127 13.14 2.14 -4.56
CA GLY A 127 11.96 2.61 -3.84
C GLY A 127 12.01 2.22 -2.36
N ARG A 128 12.41 0.98 -2.05
CA ARG A 128 12.59 0.51 -0.67
C ARG A 128 13.62 1.36 0.08
N ARG A 129 14.79 1.62 -0.51
CA ARG A 129 15.86 2.41 0.12
C ARG A 129 15.45 3.85 0.43
N VAL A 130 14.74 4.50 -0.50
CA VAL A 130 14.28 5.88 -0.27
C VAL A 130 13.16 5.94 0.77
N LEU A 131 12.29 4.92 0.84
CA LEU A 131 11.31 4.79 1.92
C LEU A 131 11.99 4.59 3.28
N LEU A 132 13.02 3.76 3.37
CA LEU A 132 13.81 3.58 4.61
C LEU A 132 14.52 4.86 5.02
N SER A 133 15.03 5.64 4.07
CA SER A 133 15.63 6.95 4.34
C SER A 133 14.59 7.97 4.82
N ALA A 134 13.37 7.92 4.27
CA ALA A 134 12.26 8.79 4.66
C ALA A 134 11.66 8.41 6.02
N ALA A 135 11.67 7.12 6.37
CA ALA A 135 11.17 6.53 7.60
C ALA A 135 12.28 5.74 8.32
N PRO A 136 13.26 6.42 8.95
CA PRO A 136 14.50 5.80 9.46
C PRO A 136 14.29 4.82 10.63
N ARG A 137 13.09 4.80 11.22
CA ARG A 137 12.71 3.84 12.26
C ARG A 137 11.98 2.61 11.70
N ALA A 138 11.76 2.56 10.39
CA ALA A 138 11.08 1.44 9.78
C ALA A 138 11.97 0.20 9.79
N TRP A 139 11.38 -0.96 10.04
CA TRP A 139 12.04 -2.24 9.84
C TRP A 139 12.32 -2.43 8.35
N GLU A 140 13.58 -2.72 8.02
CA GLU A 140 14.03 -2.94 6.64
C GLU A 140 13.43 -4.20 6.01
N GLN A 141 13.06 -5.18 6.83
CA GLN A 141 12.56 -6.47 6.36
C GLN A 141 11.29 -6.86 7.10
N GLY A 142 10.29 -7.24 6.31
CA GLY A 142 9.20 -8.11 6.74
C GLY A 142 8.54 -8.79 5.54
N VAL A 143 8.01 -9.99 5.76
CA VAL A 143 7.21 -10.71 4.77
C VAL A 143 5.73 -10.38 4.97
N TYR A 144 5.08 -9.91 3.91
CA TYR A 144 3.67 -9.52 3.92
C TYR A 144 2.76 -10.67 3.46
N ALA A 145 1.84 -11.16 4.31
CA ALA A 145 0.77 -12.03 3.86
C ALA A 145 -0.40 -11.20 3.31
N CYS A 146 -0.74 -11.37 2.04
CA CYS A 146 -1.91 -10.74 1.44
C CYS A 146 -3.13 -11.66 1.52
N GLY A 147 -4.03 -11.37 2.47
CA GLY A 147 -5.34 -12.01 2.57
C GLY A 147 -6.34 -11.41 1.59
N GLU A 148 -7.45 -12.12 1.36
CA GLU A 148 -8.49 -11.67 0.44
C GLU A 148 -9.31 -10.49 0.98
N GLY A 149 -9.62 -10.49 2.28
CA GLY A 149 -10.65 -9.60 2.82
C GLY A 149 -12.07 -9.93 2.31
N PRO A 150 -13.08 -9.09 2.59
CA PRO A 150 -13.05 -7.97 3.54
C PRO A 150 -13.08 -8.42 5.00
N ARG A 151 -13.32 -9.71 5.27
CA ARG A 151 -13.20 -10.25 6.63
C ARG A 151 -11.75 -10.17 7.09
N LEU A 152 -11.56 -9.92 8.38
CA LEU A 152 -10.28 -10.16 9.01
C LEU A 152 -10.01 -11.67 9.11
N GLU A 153 -8.75 -12.01 9.37
CA GLU A 153 -8.29 -13.37 9.52
C GLU A 153 -8.75 -13.98 10.86
N THR A 154 -8.87 -15.29 10.90
CA THR A 154 -9.03 -16.05 12.15
C THR A 154 -7.67 -16.28 12.81
N PRO A 155 -7.60 -16.53 14.12
CA PRO A 155 -6.34 -16.87 14.80
C PRO A 155 -5.63 -18.09 14.18
N ALA A 156 -6.38 -19.07 13.67
CA ALA A 156 -5.80 -20.24 13.00
C ALA A 156 -5.11 -19.88 11.69
N GLU A 157 -5.68 -18.98 10.90
CA GLU A 157 -5.06 -18.45 9.67
C GLU A 157 -3.80 -17.66 9.99
N ILE A 158 -3.84 -16.81 11.02
CA ILE A 158 -2.65 -16.07 11.49
C ILE A 158 -1.54 -17.01 11.94
N ASN A 159 -1.87 -18.07 12.68
CA ASN A 159 -0.90 -19.10 13.07
C ASN A 159 -0.30 -19.82 11.85
N ALA A 160 -1.08 -20.03 10.79
CA ALA A 160 -0.57 -20.61 9.56
C ALA A 160 0.36 -19.64 8.83
N PHE A 161 -0.02 -18.37 8.71
CA PHE A 161 0.80 -17.32 8.09
C PHE A 161 2.15 -17.16 8.78
N GLU A 162 2.16 -17.15 10.12
CA GLU A 162 3.40 -17.11 10.90
C GLU A 162 4.31 -18.31 10.60
N LYS A 163 3.76 -19.53 10.54
CA LYS A 163 4.53 -20.75 10.20
C LYS A 163 5.08 -20.72 8.77
N MET A 164 4.43 -19.99 7.87
CA MET A 164 4.91 -19.77 6.49
C MET A 164 5.90 -18.60 6.39
N GLY A 165 6.25 -17.96 7.51
CA GLY A 165 7.25 -16.90 7.58
C GLY A 165 6.69 -15.48 7.44
N ALA A 166 5.36 -15.27 7.46
CA ALA A 166 4.79 -13.94 7.42
C ALA A 166 5.01 -13.17 8.72
N ASP A 167 5.42 -11.90 8.60
CA ASP A 167 5.57 -10.99 9.73
C ASP A 167 4.35 -10.10 9.95
N MET A 168 3.61 -9.84 8.87
CA MET A 168 2.45 -8.97 8.86
C MET A 168 1.39 -9.47 7.88
N VAL A 169 0.15 -9.02 8.07
CA VAL A 169 -0.98 -9.32 7.18
C VAL A 169 -1.68 -8.06 6.72
N GLY A 170 -2.11 -8.03 5.47
CA GLY A 170 -3.02 -7.02 4.95
C GLY A 170 -3.73 -7.53 3.69
N MET A 171 -4.37 -6.62 2.94
CA MET A 171 -5.33 -7.00 1.89
C MET A 171 -5.11 -6.31 0.53
N THR A 172 -4.05 -5.51 0.36
CA THR A 172 -3.98 -4.51 -0.73
C THR A 172 -2.74 -4.54 -1.59
N LEU A 173 -1.64 -5.19 -1.16
CA LEU A 173 -0.40 -5.23 -1.94
C LEU A 173 -0.51 -6.14 -3.17
N VAL A 174 -1.31 -7.20 -3.08
CA VAL A 174 -1.62 -8.07 -4.23
C VAL A 174 -3.05 -7.77 -4.71
N PRO A 175 -3.31 -7.63 -6.01
CA PRO A 175 -2.40 -7.82 -7.15
C PRO A 175 -1.61 -6.57 -7.52
N GLU A 176 -1.65 -5.50 -6.72
CA GLU A 176 -1.10 -4.20 -7.13
C GLU A 176 0.38 -4.25 -7.52
N VAL A 177 1.23 -4.88 -6.70
CA VAL A 177 2.66 -4.98 -6.96
C VAL A 177 2.95 -5.74 -8.27
N PHE A 178 2.18 -6.79 -8.55
CA PHE A 178 2.33 -7.61 -9.76
C PHE A 178 1.80 -6.90 -11.00
N LEU A 179 0.66 -6.22 -10.87
CA LEU A 179 0.11 -5.42 -11.97
C LEU A 179 0.98 -4.19 -12.27
N ALA A 180 1.68 -3.63 -11.29
CA ALA A 180 2.58 -2.51 -11.51
C ALA A 180 3.72 -2.92 -12.47
N ALA A 181 4.24 -4.15 -12.32
CA ALA A 181 5.21 -4.73 -13.25
C ALA A 181 4.65 -4.85 -14.68
N ASP A 182 3.40 -5.29 -14.84
CA ASP A 182 2.69 -5.34 -16.15
C ASP A 182 2.64 -3.97 -16.84
N PHE A 183 2.54 -2.89 -16.07
CA PHE A 183 2.54 -1.52 -16.58
C PHE A 183 3.92 -0.89 -16.64
N GLY A 184 5.00 -1.63 -16.37
CA GLY A 184 6.36 -1.11 -16.34
C GLY A 184 6.56 -0.02 -15.27
N LEU A 185 5.82 -0.10 -14.17
CA LEU A 185 5.87 0.84 -13.06
C LEU A 185 6.60 0.17 -11.88
N PRO A 186 7.83 0.61 -11.52
CA PRO A 186 8.49 0.17 -10.30
C PRO A 186 7.62 0.49 -9.08
N TYR A 187 7.55 -0.45 -8.12
CA TYR A 187 6.62 -0.38 -7.01
C TYR A 187 7.30 -0.64 -5.67
N ALA A 188 7.11 0.22 -4.68
CA ALA A 188 7.52 -0.02 -3.30
C ALA A 188 6.43 0.41 -2.31
N ALA A 189 6.42 -0.21 -1.13
CA ALA A 189 5.40 0.01 -0.13
C ALA A 189 6.00 0.32 1.25
N LEU A 190 5.28 1.13 2.02
CA LEU A 190 5.44 1.30 3.46
C LEU A 190 4.25 0.64 4.18
N CYS A 191 4.53 -0.28 5.09
CA CYS A 191 3.53 -0.91 5.93
C CYS A 191 3.55 -0.27 7.31
N ILE A 192 2.39 0.20 7.79
CA ILE A 192 2.23 0.78 9.12
C ILE A 192 1.39 -0.19 9.94
N VAL A 193 1.92 -0.67 11.06
CA VAL A 193 1.20 -1.61 11.93
C VAL A 193 0.06 -0.87 12.63
N THR A 194 -1.17 -1.12 12.18
CA THR A 194 -2.39 -0.47 12.70
C THR A 194 -3.01 -1.25 13.85
N ASN A 195 -2.74 -2.55 13.93
CA ASN A 195 -3.27 -3.45 14.94
C ASN A 195 -2.37 -4.69 15.07
N LEU A 196 -2.51 -5.43 16.17
CA LEU A 196 -2.02 -6.80 16.22
C LEU A 196 -2.99 -7.71 15.46
N ALA A 197 -2.46 -8.76 14.83
CA ALA A 197 -3.26 -9.75 14.10
C ALA A 197 -4.18 -10.55 15.04
N ALA A 198 -5.17 -11.23 14.47
CA ALA A 198 -6.13 -12.02 15.24
C ALA A 198 -5.40 -13.06 16.11
N GLY A 199 -5.77 -13.14 17.39
CA GLY A 199 -5.11 -14.03 18.35
C GLY A 199 -3.74 -13.57 18.85
N ARG A 200 -3.29 -12.35 18.50
CA ARG A 200 -2.06 -11.73 19.02
C ARG A 200 -2.34 -10.55 19.97
N SER A 201 -3.55 -9.99 19.96
CA SER A 201 -3.94 -8.86 20.81
C SER A 201 -4.38 -9.28 22.22
N THR A 202 -4.00 -8.49 23.22
CA THR A 202 -4.63 -8.41 24.55
C THR A 202 -5.62 -7.23 24.61
N ARG A 203 -6.35 -7.05 25.72
CA ARG A 203 -7.24 -5.88 25.92
C ARG A 203 -6.53 -4.53 25.76
N GLU A 204 -5.22 -4.48 25.97
CA GLU A 204 -4.43 -3.24 26.02
C GLU A 204 -3.70 -2.94 24.71
N SER A 205 -3.76 -3.83 23.71
CA SER A 205 -2.90 -3.74 22.52
C SER A 205 -3.15 -2.53 21.61
N GLY A 206 -4.24 -1.78 21.81
CA GLY A 206 -4.57 -0.58 21.04
C GLY A 206 -4.84 -0.85 19.55
N ARG A 207 -5.39 0.15 18.86
CA ARG A 207 -5.59 0.16 17.40
C ARG A 207 -5.39 1.57 16.87
N ARG A 208 -4.79 1.71 15.69
CA ARG A 208 -4.57 2.98 14.98
C ARG A 208 -5.19 2.91 13.60
N PHE A 209 -6.37 3.48 13.43
CA PHE A 209 -7.05 3.60 12.13
C PHE A 209 -7.46 5.03 11.78
N GLY A 210 -7.07 6.00 12.62
CA GLY A 210 -7.38 7.41 12.41
C GLY A 210 -6.58 8.06 11.28
N VAL A 211 -6.94 9.30 10.95
CA VAL A 211 -6.32 10.13 9.90
C VAL A 211 -4.81 10.29 10.10
N GLU A 212 -4.31 10.14 11.32
CA GLU A 212 -2.88 10.19 11.65
C GLU A 212 -2.09 9.14 10.87
N VAL A 213 -2.66 7.95 10.63
CA VAL A 213 -2.02 6.91 9.81
C VAL A 213 -1.90 7.37 8.35
N GLY A 214 -2.93 8.03 7.83
CA GLY A 214 -2.92 8.60 6.49
C GLY A 214 -1.88 9.71 6.35
N ARG A 215 -1.81 10.61 7.34
CA ARG A 215 -0.82 11.71 7.38
C ARG A 215 0.61 11.20 7.47
N GLU A 216 0.83 10.19 8.30
CA GLU A 216 2.13 9.53 8.46
C GLU A 216 2.58 8.87 7.15
N GLY A 217 1.67 8.11 6.50
CA GLY A 217 1.91 7.48 5.21
C GLY A 217 2.18 8.47 4.09
N LEU A 218 1.35 9.52 3.97
CA LEU A 218 1.52 10.58 2.98
C LEU A 218 2.87 11.30 3.16
N THR A 219 3.20 11.67 4.40
CA THR A 219 4.45 12.38 4.73
C THR A 219 5.67 11.54 4.35
N ALA A 220 5.70 10.26 4.73
CA ALA A 220 6.80 9.36 4.41
C ALA A 220 6.94 9.17 2.89
N CYS A 221 5.83 8.94 2.18
CA CYS A 221 5.87 8.75 0.72
C CYS A 221 6.27 10.02 -0.04
N ARG A 222 5.80 11.20 0.37
CA ARG A 222 6.22 12.48 -0.25
C ARG A 222 7.69 12.77 0.01
N ARG A 223 8.18 12.56 1.23
CA ARG A 223 9.60 12.70 1.54
C ARG A 223 10.46 11.74 0.71
N ALA A 224 10.05 10.48 0.60
CA ALA A 224 10.72 9.51 -0.26
C ALA A 224 10.73 9.95 -1.73
N ALA A 225 9.59 10.44 -2.25
CA ALA A 225 9.50 10.95 -3.61
C ALA A 225 10.42 12.15 -3.87
N ALA A 226 10.55 13.06 -2.90
CA ALA A 226 11.46 14.21 -3.00
C ALA A 226 12.93 13.80 -3.05
N LEU A 227 13.34 12.79 -2.27
CA LEU A 227 14.69 12.22 -2.31
C LEU A 227 15.06 11.56 -3.66
N MET A 228 14.08 11.23 -4.49
CA MET A 228 14.32 10.69 -5.85
C MET A 228 14.50 11.78 -6.91
N GLN A 229 14.16 13.03 -6.59
CA GLN A 229 14.22 14.17 -7.49
C GLN A 229 15.47 15.05 -7.24
N SER A 230 16.17 14.82 -6.12
CA SER A 230 17.45 15.43 -5.76
C SER A 230 18.62 14.62 -6.30
#